data_AF-A0AAV3J5C4-F1
#
_entry.id   AF-A0AAV3J5C4-F1
#
_cell.length_a   1.000
_cell.length_b   1.000
_cell.length_c   1.000
_cell.angle_alpha   90.00
_cell.angle_beta   90.00
_cell.angle_gamma   90.00
#
_symmetry.space_group_name_H-M   'P 1'
#
loop_
_entity.id
_entity.type
_entity.pdbx_description
1 polymer ?
#
loop_
_entity_poly.entity_id
_entity_poly.type
_entity_poly.pdbx_seq_one_letter_code
_entity_poly.pdbx_strand_id
1 'polypeptide(L)'
;MARTPKKENKNLIIGFLTILIFSVLGNCMGATLFKPGGRVRSPALYDSATIIRTSEYDILEKESEGESSTFFIFGLMPITNPISIDYALSQAVQKVPGGRSLINIKVWHETHVMFPLGTVSVLKVKGSVIGNKEEAEREKLRLELQKKDAAAPPPPKDQKQNPTLESGGISVGGNKKN
;
A
#
# COMPACT_ATOMS: atom_id res chain seq x y z
N MET A 1 31.14 16.85 -67.83
CA MET A 1 30.47 15.96 -66.85
C MET A 1 29.82 16.82 -65.77
N ALA A 2 28.53 17.12 -65.89
CA ALA A 2 27.80 17.88 -64.87
C ALA A 2 27.17 16.90 -63.87
N ARG A 3 27.62 16.91 -62.61
CA ARG A 3 26.95 16.22 -61.50
C ARG A 3 25.84 17.14 -60.99
N THR A 4 24.59 16.74 -61.17
CA THR A 4 23.43 17.43 -60.58
C THR A 4 23.30 17.08 -59.09
N PRO A 5 22.91 18.03 -58.23
CA PRO A 5 22.79 17.79 -56.79
C PRO A 5 21.55 16.92 -56.51
N LYS A 6 21.74 15.86 -55.72
CA LYS A 6 20.70 14.95 -55.25
C LYS A 6 19.68 15.74 -54.42
N LYS A 7 18.48 15.96 -54.97
CA LYS A 7 17.38 16.64 -54.28
C LYS A 7 16.97 15.82 -53.05
N GLU A 8 17.27 16.35 -51.87
CA GLU A 8 16.99 15.69 -50.61
C GLU A 8 15.49 15.84 -50.27
N ASN A 9 14.76 14.72 -50.28
CA ASN A 9 13.31 14.69 -50.03
C ASN A 9 13.01 14.78 -48.53
N LYS A 10 13.21 15.96 -47.95
CA LYS A 10 12.98 16.24 -46.52
C LYS A 10 11.57 15.88 -46.06
N ASN A 11 10.56 16.03 -46.92
CA ASN A 11 9.17 15.69 -46.61
C ASN A 11 8.94 14.17 -46.41
N LEU A 12 9.70 13.33 -47.12
CA LEU A 12 9.64 11.87 -46.95
C LEU A 12 10.25 11.46 -45.60
N ILE A 13 11.36 12.10 -45.23
CA ILE A 13 12.05 11.85 -43.95
C ILE A 13 11.19 12.30 -42.78
N ILE A 14 10.55 13.47 -42.87
CA ILE A 14 9.63 13.99 -41.85
C ILE A 14 8.42 13.07 -41.70
N GLY A 15 7.83 12.61 -42.80
CA GLY A 15 6.71 11.65 -42.77
C GLY A 15 7.08 10.29 -42.18
N PHE A 16 8.27 9.79 -42.47
CA PHE A 16 8.77 8.54 -41.89
C PHE A 16 9.03 8.69 -40.38
N LEU A 17 9.60 9.83 -39.96
CA LEU A 17 9.86 10.13 -38.55
C LEU A 17 8.56 10.27 -37.76
N THR A 18 7.53 10.93 -38.30
CA THR A 18 6.23 11.05 -37.62
C THR A 18 5.52 9.70 -37.47
N ILE A 19 5.55 8.84 -38.49
CA ILE A 19 4.99 7.48 -38.42
C ILE A 19 5.73 6.63 -37.38
N LEU A 20 7.06 6.74 -37.33
CA LEU A 20 7.88 6.02 -36.36
C LEU A 20 7.59 6.48 -34.92
N ILE A 21 7.49 7.80 -34.70
CA ILE A 21 7.12 8.37 -33.40
C ILE A 21 5.72 7.93 -32.99
N PHE A 22 4.74 7.95 -33.91
CA PHE A 22 3.38 7.51 -33.62
C PHE A 22 3.29 6.01 -33.34
N SER A 23 4.13 5.20 -33.99
CA SER A 23 4.20 3.75 -33.75
C SER A 23 4.85 3.43 -32.41
N VAL A 24 5.89 4.16 -32.01
CA VAL A 24 6.52 3.99 -30.69
C VAL A 24 5.60 4.49 -29.58
N LEU A 25 4.99 5.66 -29.73
CA LEU A 25 4.05 6.22 -28.75
C LEU A 25 2.75 5.41 -28.67
N GLY A 26 2.25 4.88 -29.80
CA GLY A 26 1.05 4.04 -29.86
C GLY A 26 1.22 2.70 -29.15
N ASN A 27 2.41 2.09 -29.23
CA ASN A 27 2.73 0.88 -28.47
C ASN A 27 3.03 1.15 -26.98
N CYS A 28 3.42 2.38 -26.63
CA CYS A 28 3.55 2.81 -25.23
C CYS A 28 2.20 3.21 -24.58
N MET A 29 1.16 3.47 -25.37
CA MET A 29 -0.21 3.63 -24.88
C MET A 29 -0.83 2.26 -24.59
N GLY A 30 -0.36 1.61 -23.52
CA GLY A 30 -0.97 0.39 -22.96
C GLY A 30 -2.36 0.61 -22.31
N ALA A 31 -2.98 1.77 -22.53
CA ALA A 31 -4.29 2.13 -22.05
C ALA A 31 -5.29 2.12 -23.22
N THR A 32 -6.09 1.06 -23.32
CA THR A 32 -7.32 1.16 -24.12
C THR A 32 -8.21 2.22 -23.48
N LEU A 33 -8.52 3.30 -24.20
CA LEU A 33 -9.41 4.39 -23.79
C LEU A 33 -10.83 3.96 -23.39
N PHE A 34 -11.20 2.69 -23.56
CA PHE A 34 -12.59 2.23 -23.56
C PHE A 34 -13.01 1.28 -22.43
N LYS A 35 -12.18 1.04 -21.41
CA LYS A 35 -12.62 0.31 -20.21
C LYS A 35 -12.04 0.91 -18.93
N PRO A 36 -12.83 1.68 -18.16
CA PRO A 36 -12.49 1.98 -16.77
C PRO A 36 -12.63 0.68 -15.99
N GLY A 37 -11.56 -0.08 -15.85
CA GLY A 37 -11.63 -1.38 -15.21
C GLY A 37 -10.26 -1.96 -14.92
N GLY A 38 -10.04 -2.31 -13.66
CA GLY A 38 -8.81 -2.92 -13.19
C GLY A 38 -8.48 -4.17 -14.01
N ARG A 39 -7.32 -4.21 -14.67
CA ARG A 39 -6.85 -5.45 -15.31
C ARG A 39 -6.27 -6.33 -14.21
N VAL A 40 -6.84 -7.52 -14.02
CA VAL A 40 -6.23 -8.51 -13.15
C VAL A 40 -4.97 -9.03 -13.84
N ARG A 41 -3.78 -8.66 -13.34
CA ARG A 41 -2.50 -9.18 -13.83
C ARG A 41 -2.26 -10.51 -13.13
N SER A 42 -2.22 -11.59 -13.91
CA SER A 42 -1.66 -12.90 -13.54
C SER A 42 -2.04 -13.37 -12.12
N PRO A 43 -3.21 -14.00 -11.91
CA PRO A 43 -3.44 -14.71 -10.66
C PRO A 43 -2.34 -15.75 -10.49
N ALA A 44 -1.41 -15.48 -9.58
CA ALA A 44 -0.32 -16.40 -9.27
C ALA A 44 -0.82 -17.36 -8.20
N LEU A 45 -0.90 -18.64 -8.54
CA LEU A 45 -1.09 -19.71 -7.57
C LEU A 45 0.27 -19.99 -6.96
N TYR A 46 0.48 -19.56 -5.71
CA TYR A 46 1.66 -19.92 -4.94
C TYR A 46 1.39 -21.25 -4.24
N ASP A 47 2.11 -22.29 -4.64
CA ASP A 47 2.03 -23.61 -4.01
C ASP A 47 2.93 -23.63 -2.76
N SER A 48 2.52 -22.87 -1.74
CA SER A 48 3.17 -22.89 -0.43
C SER A 48 2.13 -23.23 0.63
N ALA A 49 1.88 -24.51 0.82
CA ALA A 49 1.17 -24.99 2.00
C ALA A 49 2.18 -25.20 3.12
N THR A 50 2.26 -24.27 4.07
CA THR A 50 2.93 -24.57 5.35
C THR A 50 2.14 -25.68 6.03
N ILE A 51 2.75 -26.85 6.18
CA ILE A 51 2.14 -28.00 6.85
C ILE A 51 1.89 -27.63 8.31
N ILE A 52 0.63 -27.37 8.66
CA ILE A 52 0.22 -27.17 10.04
C ILE A 52 0.24 -28.56 10.71
N ARG A 53 1.24 -28.81 11.55
CA ARG A 53 1.41 -30.09 12.26
C ARG A 53 0.41 -30.28 13.39
N THR A 54 -0.23 -29.20 13.84
CA THR A 54 -1.30 -29.24 14.85
C THR A 54 -2.65 -29.00 14.18
N SER A 55 -3.58 -29.92 14.37
CA SER A 55 -4.98 -29.75 13.93
C SER A 55 -5.81 -28.91 14.91
N GLU A 56 -5.23 -28.51 16.04
CA GLU A 56 -5.90 -27.70 17.06
C GLU A 56 -5.76 -26.22 16.71
N TYR A 57 -6.59 -25.77 15.76
CA TYR A 57 -6.76 -24.36 15.48
C TYR A 57 -8.24 -24.03 15.34
N ASP A 58 -8.63 -22.88 15.88
CA ASP A 58 -9.96 -22.34 15.66
C ASP A 58 -9.93 -21.36 14.50
N ILE A 59 -10.90 -21.48 13.61
CA ILE A 59 -11.13 -20.51 12.54
C ILE A 59 -11.88 -19.33 13.17
N LEU A 60 -11.15 -18.24 13.40
CA LEU A 60 -11.72 -17.02 14.00
C LEU A 60 -12.61 -16.29 13.01
N GLU A 61 -12.11 -16.12 11.78
CA GLU A 61 -12.81 -15.43 10.71
C GLU A 61 -12.51 -16.09 9.37
N LYS A 62 -13.56 -16.36 8.59
CA LYS A 62 -13.45 -17.11 7.32
C LYS A 62 -12.94 -16.26 6.17
N GLU A 63 -13.22 -14.96 6.18
CA GLU A 63 -12.89 -14.05 5.10
C GLU A 63 -12.27 -12.76 5.66
N SER A 64 -10.95 -12.77 5.82
CA SER A 64 -10.17 -11.55 6.05
C SER A 64 -9.44 -11.14 4.78
N GLU A 65 -9.37 -9.84 4.54
CA GLU A 65 -8.78 -9.25 3.34
C GLU A 65 -7.69 -8.25 3.73
N GLY A 66 -6.60 -8.24 2.98
CA GLY A 66 -5.48 -7.32 3.14
C GLY A 66 -5.00 -6.80 1.80
N GLU A 67 -4.54 -5.55 1.78
CA GLU A 67 -4.21 -4.85 0.54
C GLU A 67 -2.82 -4.21 0.62
N SER A 68 -2.09 -4.26 -0.49
CA SER A 68 -0.83 -3.54 -0.69
C SER A 68 -0.88 -2.90 -2.06
N SER A 69 -0.64 -1.59 -2.15
CA SER A 69 -0.75 -0.85 -3.41
C SER A 69 0.45 0.03 -3.71
N THR A 70 0.77 0.13 -5.00
CA THR A 70 1.81 1.00 -5.54
C THR A 70 1.21 1.94 -6.58
N PHE A 71 1.55 3.22 -6.47
CA PHE A 71 1.22 4.23 -7.48
C PHE A 71 2.40 4.48 -8.42
N PHE A 72 2.14 4.39 -9.72
CA PHE A 72 3.12 4.66 -10.78
C PHE A 72 2.72 5.93 -11.54
N ILE A 73 3.55 6.97 -11.52
CA ILE A 73 3.37 8.14 -12.39
C ILE A 73 3.69 7.75 -13.83
N PHE A 74 2.85 8.17 -14.78
CA PHE A 74 2.99 7.90 -16.21
C PHE A 74 3.23 6.41 -16.55
N GLY A 75 2.88 5.50 -15.64
CA GLY A 75 3.13 4.06 -15.77
C GLY A 75 4.61 3.64 -15.69
N LEU A 76 5.52 4.54 -15.29
CA LEU A 76 6.96 4.29 -15.33
C LEU A 76 7.65 4.41 -13.96
N MET A 77 7.31 5.44 -13.18
CA MET A 77 8.02 5.74 -11.93
C MET A 77 7.15 5.42 -10.70
N PRO A 78 7.54 4.47 -9.84
CA PRO A 78 6.85 4.23 -8.58
C PRO A 78 7.14 5.39 -7.61
N ILE A 79 6.08 6.03 -7.08
CA ILE A 79 6.26 7.06 -6.02
C ILE A 79 6.13 6.42 -4.64
N THR A 80 5.23 5.46 -4.50
CA THR A 80 4.86 4.89 -3.20
C THR A 80 5.64 3.62 -2.93
N ASN A 81 5.46 3.08 -1.71
CA ASN A 81 6.10 1.83 -1.30
C ASN A 81 5.90 0.71 -2.34
N PRO A 82 6.93 -0.13 -2.53
CA PRO A 82 6.83 -1.27 -3.42
C PRO A 82 5.77 -2.25 -2.91
N ILE A 83 5.10 -2.86 -3.87
CA ILE A 83 4.06 -3.85 -3.61
C ILE A 83 4.64 -5.04 -2.84
N SER A 84 4.01 -5.37 -1.71
CA SER A 84 4.52 -6.41 -0.81
C SER A 84 3.37 -7.30 -0.34
N ILE A 85 3.54 -8.61 -0.55
CA ILE A 85 2.57 -9.63 -0.16
C ILE A 85 2.56 -9.76 1.37
N ASP A 86 3.73 -9.73 2.02
CA ASP A 86 3.85 -9.86 3.48
C ASP A 86 3.13 -8.76 4.23
N TYR A 87 3.12 -7.54 3.67
CA TYR A 87 2.37 -6.42 4.23
C TYR A 87 0.86 -6.65 4.12
N ALA A 88 0.38 -7.08 2.95
CA ALA A 88 -1.03 -7.42 2.75
C ALA A 88 -1.48 -8.58 3.64
N LEU A 89 -0.64 -9.62 3.79
CA LEU A 89 -0.88 -10.73 4.73
C LEU A 89 -0.94 -10.24 6.18
N SER A 90 0.01 -9.41 6.59
CA SER A 90 0.05 -8.87 7.95
C SER A 90 -1.19 -8.02 8.25
N GLN A 91 -1.62 -7.17 7.30
CA GLN A 91 -2.87 -6.43 7.44
C GLN A 91 -4.08 -7.36 7.58
N ALA A 92 -4.16 -8.43 6.79
CA ALA A 92 -5.27 -9.40 6.89
C ALA A 92 -5.30 -10.12 8.25
N VAL A 93 -4.14 -10.49 8.83
CA VAL A 93 -4.09 -11.11 10.16
C VAL A 93 -4.44 -10.10 11.25
N GLN A 94 -3.84 -8.90 11.22
CA GLN A 94 -3.97 -7.90 12.28
C GLN A 94 -5.36 -7.28 12.39
N LYS A 95 -6.17 -7.33 11.33
CA LYS A 95 -7.58 -6.91 11.38
C LYS A 95 -8.41 -7.76 12.35
N VAL A 96 -8.00 -9.01 12.58
CA VAL A 96 -8.73 -9.96 13.42
C VAL A 96 -8.02 -10.06 14.78
N PRO A 97 -8.68 -9.69 15.90
CA PRO A 97 -8.10 -9.83 17.23
C PRO A 97 -7.88 -11.31 17.55
N GLY A 98 -6.70 -11.66 18.06
CA GLY A 98 -6.25 -13.03 18.32
C GLY A 98 -5.82 -13.82 17.07
N GLY A 99 -5.80 -13.19 15.90
CA GLY A 99 -5.32 -13.81 14.66
C GLY A 99 -3.82 -14.10 14.71
N ARG A 100 -3.42 -15.34 14.47
CA ARG A 100 -2.01 -15.74 14.41
C ARG A 100 -1.53 -16.02 12.99
N SER A 101 -2.39 -16.61 12.16
CA SER A 101 -2.01 -17.01 10.80
C SER A 101 -3.21 -17.01 9.86
N LEU A 102 -2.96 -17.20 8.58
CA LEU A 102 -3.96 -17.27 7.51
C LEU A 102 -3.87 -18.64 6.80
N ILE A 103 -5.03 -19.21 6.49
CA ILE A 103 -5.19 -20.40 5.65
C ILE A 103 -6.07 -20.08 4.45
N ASN A 104 -6.07 -20.96 3.43
CA ASN A 104 -6.87 -20.80 2.20
C ASN A 104 -6.65 -19.45 1.51
N ILE A 105 -5.38 -19.07 1.34
CA ILE A 105 -4.97 -17.77 0.83
C ILE A 105 -5.23 -17.70 -0.69
N LYS A 106 -5.93 -16.65 -1.11
CA LYS A 106 -6.13 -16.26 -2.51
C LYS A 106 -5.49 -14.89 -2.72
N VAL A 107 -4.60 -14.80 -3.70
CA VAL A 107 -3.91 -13.55 -4.06
C VAL A 107 -4.26 -13.19 -5.48
N TRP A 108 -4.66 -11.94 -5.71
CA TRP A 108 -4.84 -11.40 -7.05
C TRP A 108 -4.39 -9.94 -7.11
N HIS A 109 -4.06 -9.50 -8.32
CA HIS A 109 -3.46 -8.20 -8.54
C HIS A 109 -4.30 -7.39 -9.51
N GLU A 110 -4.86 -6.28 -9.06
CA GLU A 110 -5.71 -5.37 -9.83
C GLU A 110 -4.91 -4.12 -10.23
N THR A 111 -4.82 -3.83 -11.52
CA THR A 111 -4.19 -2.59 -12.00
C THR A 111 -5.24 -1.59 -12.47
N HIS A 112 -5.44 -0.52 -11.72
CA HIS A 112 -6.32 0.59 -12.06
C HIS A 112 -5.57 1.64 -12.88
N VAL A 113 -6.05 1.90 -14.09
CA VAL A 113 -5.44 2.88 -14.99
C VAL A 113 -6.12 4.24 -14.76
N MET A 114 -5.34 5.25 -14.39
CA MET A 114 -5.80 6.62 -14.13
C MET A 114 -5.03 7.58 -15.04
N PHE A 115 -5.37 7.58 -16.33
CA PHE A 115 -4.81 8.51 -17.30
C PHE A 115 -5.28 9.95 -17.00
N PRO A 116 -4.42 10.99 -17.03
CA PRO A 116 -2.98 11.01 -17.35
C PRO A 116 -2.04 10.86 -16.14
N LEU A 117 -2.59 10.81 -14.92
CA LEU A 117 -1.82 10.81 -13.67
C LEU A 117 -0.92 9.58 -13.51
N GLY A 118 -1.36 8.41 -13.99
CA GLY A 118 -0.59 7.17 -13.87
C GLY A 118 -1.42 5.89 -13.77
N THR A 119 -0.87 4.89 -13.10
CA THR A 119 -1.54 3.62 -12.81
C THR A 119 -1.37 3.25 -11.34
N VAL A 120 -2.45 2.83 -10.68
CA VAL A 120 -2.40 2.22 -9.36
C VAL A 120 -2.39 0.70 -9.54
N SER A 121 -1.45 0.03 -8.90
CA SER A 121 -1.41 -1.43 -8.83
C SER A 121 -1.75 -1.85 -7.40
N VAL A 122 -2.82 -2.62 -7.23
CA VAL A 122 -3.34 -3.09 -5.94
C VAL A 122 -3.23 -4.60 -5.88
N LEU A 123 -2.46 -5.13 -4.94
CA LEU A 123 -2.39 -6.53 -4.61
C LEU A 123 -3.33 -6.80 -3.44
N LYS A 124 -4.31 -7.67 -3.69
CA LYS A 124 -5.29 -8.09 -2.70
C LYS A 124 -5.00 -9.51 -2.29
N VAL A 125 -5.10 -9.75 -0.99
CA VAL A 125 -4.96 -11.06 -0.37
C VAL A 125 -6.21 -11.35 0.43
N LYS A 126 -6.82 -12.51 0.21
CA LYS A 126 -7.97 -12.99 0.96
C LYS A 126 -7.65 -14.34 1.57
N GLY A 127 -8.05 -14.57 2.81
CA GLY A 127 -7.89 -15.87 3.45
C GLY A 127 -8.70 -15.99 4.75
N SER A 128 -8.72 -17.19 5.32
CA SER A 128 -9.34 -17.44 6.62
C SER A 128 -8.29 -17.30 7.72
N VAL A 129 -8.59 -16.51 8.75
CA VAL A 129 -7.67 -16.29 9.88
C VAL A 129 -7.87 -17.37 10.92
N ILE A 130 -6.76 -17.95 11.36
CA ILE A 130 -6.71 -18.98 12.40
C ILE A 130 -6.03 -18.44 13.66
N GLY A 131 -6.47 -18.93 14.80
CA GLY A 131 -5.94 -18.56 16.10
C GLY A 131 -6.52 -19.42 17.22
N ASN A 132 -6.31 -18.99 18.45
CA ASN A 132 -6.92 -19.59 19.63
C ASN A 132 -8.17 -18.76 20.01
N LYS A 133 -9.32 -19.42 20.14
CA LYS A 133 -10.58 -18.74 20.46
C LYS A 133 -10.55 -18.03 21.82
N GLU A 134 -9.91 -18.64 22.83
CA GLU A 134 -9.84 -18.03 24.17
C GLU A 134 -9.03 -16.73 24.18
N GLU A 135 -7.92 -16.70 23.43
CA GLU A 135 -7.08 -15.52 23.30
C GLU A 135 -7.78 -14.42 22.50
N ALA A 136 -8.49 -14.79 21.44
CA ALA A 136 -9.29 -13.86 20.64
C ALA A 136 -10.39 -13.18 21.47
N GLU A 137 -11.07 -13.92 22.35
CA GLU A 137 -12.08 -13.36 23.25
C GLU A 137 -11.46 -12.41 24.28
N ARG A 138 -10.30 -12.75 24.86
CA ARG A 138 -9.58 -11.86 25.79
C ARG A 138 -9.15 -10.56 25.11
N GLU A 139 -8.63 -10.63 23.89
CA GLU A 139 -8.24 -9.43 23.13
C GLU A 139 -9.44 -8.58 22.73
N LYS A 140 -10.58 -9.19 22.35
CA LYS A 140 -11.82 -8.46 22.09
C LYS A 140 -12.30 -7.70 23.33
N LEU A 141 -12.33 -8.36 24.49
CA LEU A 141 -12.68 -7.71 25.76
C LEU A 141 -11.73 -6.54 26.09
N ARG A 142 -10.43 -6.71 25.87
CA ARG A 142 -9.44 -5.65 26.05
C ARG A 142 -9.68 -4.46 25.12
N LEU A 143 -9.96 -4.72 23.85
CA LEU A 143 -10.26 -3.67 22.87
C LEU A 143 -11.57 -2.93 23.19
N GLU A 144 -12.58 -3.64 23.72
CA GLU A 144 -13.83 -3.03 24.17
C GLU A 144 -13.64 -2.14 25.39
N LEU A 145 -12.82 -2.57 26.37
CA LEU A 145 -12.46 -1.75 27.53
C LEU A 145 -11.73 -0.47 27.10
N GLN A 146 -10.71 -0.60 26.23
CA GLN A 146 -9.98 0.55 25.70
C GLN A 146 -10.87 1.54 24.93
N LYS A 147 -11.85 1.05 24.17
CA LYS A 147 -12.83 1.91 23.49
C LYS A 147 -13.75 2.64 24.46
N LYS A 148 -14.17 2.00 25.56
CA LYS A 148 -14.98 2.63 26.60
C LYS A 148 -14.21 3.73 27.34
N ASP A 149 -12.93 3.50 27.63
CA ASP A 149 -12.06 4.48 28.28
C ASP A 149 -11.73 5.67 27.35
N ALA A 150 -11.58 5.44 26.05
CA ALA A 150 -11.34 6.49 25.06
C ALA A 150 -12.59 7.31 24.68
N ALA A 151 -13.79 6.79 24.96
CA ALA A 151 -15.06 7.50 24.77
C ALA A 151 -15.46 8.36 25.98
N ALA A 152 -14.72 8.27 27.10
CA ALA A 152 -14.85 9.24 28.19
C ALA A 152 -14.27 10.59 27.73
N PRO A 153 -14.97 11.72 27.93
CA PRO A 153 -14.44 13.02 27.55
C PRO A 153 -13.09 13.26 28.24
N PRO A 154 -12.13 13.92 27.57
CA PRO A 154 -10.87 14.28 28.22
C PRO A 154 -11.19 15.06 29.51
N PRO A 155 -10.45 14.83 30.61
CA PRO A 155 -10.69 15.54 31.86
C PRO A 155 -10.68 17.06 31.59
N PRO A 156 -11.58 17.83 32.23
CA PRO A 156 -11.74 19.25 31.94
C PRO A 156 -10.41 19.97 32.13
N LYS A 157 -9.99 20.70 31.09
CA LYS A 157 -8.93 21.68 31.18
C LYS A 157 -9.48 22.88 31.95
N ASP A 158 -9.34 22.87 33.27
CA ASP A 158 -9.57 24.06 34.08
C ASP A 158 -8.47 25.08 33.79
N GLN A 159 -8.77 26.01 32.88
CA GLN A 159 -8.11 27.32 32.86
C GLN A 159 -8.69 28.15 34.00
N LYS A 160 -7.83 28.77 34.83
CA LYS A 160 -7.54 30.22 34.75
C LYS A 160 -6.71 30.66 35.96
N GLN A 161 -5.50 31.15 35.72
CA GLN A 161 -5.05 32.51 36.09
C GLN A 161 -3.52 32.62 35.92
N ASN A 162 -3.09 33.36 34.89
CA ASN A 162 -1.85 34.13 34.91
C ASN A 162 -2.24 35.54 35.43
N PRO A 163 -1.38 36.34 36.08
CA PRO A 163 0.00 36.63 35.67
C PRO A 163 1.01 36.39 36.82
N THR A 164 2.29 36.18 36.56
CA THR A 164 3.32 37.23 36.70
C THR A 164 4.64 36.70 36.17
N LEU A 165 5.24 37.55 35.34
CA LEU A 165 6.60 37.52 34.82
C LEU A 165 7.63 37.54 35.97
N GLU A 166 8.41 36.48 36.20
CA GLU A 166 9.77 36.60 36.76
C GLU A 166 10.71 35.49 36.27
N SER A 167 11.75 35.96 35.60
CA SER A 167 13.11 35.41 35.47
C SER A 167 13.50 34.31 36.46
N GLY A 168 13.91 33.15 35.95
CA GLY A 168 14.55 32.11 36.77
C GLY A 168 15.36 31.16 35.90
N GLY A 169 16.55 31.60 35.48
CA GLY A 169 17.51 30.77 34.76
C GLY A 169 17.89 29.52 35.57
N ILE A 170 17.93 28.38 34.89
CA ILE A 170 18.45 27.11 35.41
C ILE A 170 19.98 27.22 35.57
N SER A 171 20.42 27.36 36.81
CA SER A 171 21.83 27.23 37.23
C SER A 171 22.19 25.75 37.38
N VAL A 172 23.10 25.26 36.54
CA VAL A 172 23.63 23.89 36.62
C VAL A 172 24.94 23.92 37.40
N GLY A 173 24.87 23.62 38.70
CA GLY A 173 26.04 23.50 39.57
C GLY A 173 26.89 22.28 39.22
N GLY A 174 28.01 22.52 38.53
CA GLY A 174 29.07 21.53 38.35
C GLY A 174 29.96 21.46 39.58
N ASN A 175 29.85 20.40 40.38
CA ASN A 175 30.78 20.14 41.48
C ASN A 175 32.06 19.49 40.92
N LYS A 176 33.17 20.23 40.96
CA LYS A 176 34.50 19.76 40.55
C LYS A 176 35.28 19.37 41.80
N LYS A 177 35.78 18.13 41.80
CA LYS A 177 36.76 17.58 42.75
C LYS A 177 37.95 18.54 42.94
N ASN A 178 38.29 18.80 44.20
CA ASN A 178 39.62 18.60 44.80
C ASN A 178 39.53 18.79 46.33
#